data_AF-A0A166T807-F1
#
_entry.id   AF-A0A166T807-F1
#
_cell.length_a   1.000
_cell.length_b   1.000
_cell.length_c   1.000
_cell.angle_alpha   90.00
_cell.angle_beta   90.00
_cell.angle_gamma   90.00
#
_symmetry.space_group_name_H-M   'P 1'
#
loop_
_entity.id
_entity.type
_entity.pdbx_description
1 polymer ?
#
loop_
_entity_poly.entity_id
_entity_poly.type
_entity_poly.pdbx_seq_one_letter_code
_entity_poly.pdbx_strand_id
1 'polypeptide(L)' 'MVSKRRLVGNLLFLALLFVGLFHTFLTVAFHAGYLPVAIGTVVGSLLCLIAVNVPAYLD' A
#
# COMPACT_ATOMS: atom_id res chain seq x y z
N MET A 1 -11.42 17.88 -19.95
CA MET A 1 -10.14 17.15 -20.09
C MET A 1 -9.25 17.50 -18.91
N VAL A 2 -8.91 16.53 -18.04
CA VAL A 2 -8.01 16.78 -16.90
C VAL A 2 -6.58 16.87 -17.42
N SER A 3 -5.82 17.88 -17.00
CA SER A 3 -4.42 18.00 -17.44
C SER A 3 -3.58 16.85 -16.88
N LYS A 4 -2.62 16.34 -17.66
CA LYS A 4 -1.71 15.27 -17.21
C LYS A 4 -1.06 15.61 -15.86
N ARG A 5 -0.71 16.90 -15.64
CA ARG A 5 -0.15 17.40 -14.37
C ARG A 5 -1.13 17.24 -13.18
N ARG A 6 -2.42 17.56 -13.38
CA ARG A 6 -3.44 17.37 -12.34
C ARG A 6 -3.68 15.90 -12.05
N LEU A 7 -3.68 15.04 -13.08
CA LEU A 7 -3.83 13.59 -12.88
C LEU A 7 -2.66 13.01 -12.07
N VAL A 8 -1.42 13.34 -12.43
CA VAL A 8 -0.23 12.90 -11.68
C VAL A 8 -0.26 13.40 -10.24
N GLY A 9 -0.61 14.67 -10.02
CA GLY A 9 -0.74 15.23 -8.67
C GLY A 9 -1.78 14.49 -7.83
N ASN A 10 -2.95 14.16 -8.41
CA ASN A 10 -3.99 13.41 -7.72
C ASN A 10 -3.57 11.97 -7.42
N LEU A 11 -2.87 11.30 -8.34
CA LEU A 11 -2.35 9.96 -8.13
C LEU A 11 -1.28 9.92 -7.03
N LEU A 12 -0.39 10.92 -7.00
CA LEU A 12 0.59 11.07 -5.92
C LEU A 12 -0.09 11.31 -4.57
N PHE A 13 -1.10 12.18 -4.53
CA PHE A 13 -1.87 12.43 -3.31
C PHE A 13 -2.58 11.17 -2.82
N LEU A 14 -3.20 10.41 -3.73
CA LEU A 14 -3.84 9.15 -3.42
C LEU A 14 -2.84 8.12 -2.88
N ALA A 15 -1.66 8.01 -3.49
CA ALA A 15 -0.61 7.11 -3.04
C ALA A 15 -0.10 7.49 -1.64
N LEU A 16 0.14 8.78 -1.39
CA LEU A 16 0.56 9.27 -0.07
C LEU A 16 -0.50 9.02 1.01
N LEU A 17 -1.77 9.24 0.69
CA LEU A 17 -2.88 8.97 1.60
C LEU A 17 -2.98 7.49 1.95
N PHE A 18 -2.82 6.61 0.95
CA PHE A 18 -2.76 5.17 1.16
C PHE A 18 -1.62 4.77 2.11
N VAL A 19 -0.41 5.29 1.87
CA VAL A 19 0.77 5.02 2.74
C VAL A 19 0.53 5.49 4.17
N GLY A 20 -0.04 6.68 4.35
CA GLY A 20 -0.35 7.22 5.68
C GLY A 20 -1.38 6.39 6.45
N LEU A 21 -2.46 5.97 5.79
CA LEU A 21 -3.48 5.10 6.39
C LEU A 21 -2.90 3.74 6.78
N PHE A 22 -2.08 3.16 5.91
CA PHE A 22 -1.42 1.89 6.16
C PHE A 22 -0.48 1.95 7.37
N HIS A 23 0.32 3.00 7.48
CA HIS A 23 1.16 3.23 8.67
C HIS A 23 0.34 3.39 9.93
N THR A 24 -0.70 4.22 9.90
CA THR A 24 -1.57 4.45 11.06
C THR A 24 -2.19 3.14 11.54
N PHE A 25 -2.70 2.31 10.62
CA PHE A 25 -3.23 0.99 10.93
C PHE A 25 -2.19 0.10 11.61
N LEU A 26 -0.98 0.00 11.04
CA LEU A 26 0.08 -0.84 11.61
C LEU A 26 0.49 -0.35 12.99
N THR A 27 0.65 0.96 13.20
CA THR A 27 0.98 1.53 14.51
C THR A 27 -0.07 1.16 15.54
N VAL A 28 -1.36 1.29 15.21
CA VAL A 28 -2.46 0.89 16.10
C VAL A 28 -2.43 -0.61 16.37
N ALA A 29 -2.23 -1.44 15.36
CA ALA A 29 -2.19 -2.89 15.49
C ALA A 29 -1.05 -3.37 16.41
N PHE A 30 0.16 -2.80 16.25
CA PHE A 30 1.29 -3.10 17.13
C PHE A 30 1.05 -2.58 18.56
N HIS A 31 0.53 -1.36 18.70
CA HIS A 31 0.26 -0.77 20.02
C HIS A 31 -0.80 -1.55 20.82
N ALA A 32 -1.84 -2.05 20.15
CA ALA A 32 -2.91 -2.83 20.76
C ALA A 32 -2.55 -4.33 20.95
N GLY A 33 -1.34 -4.76 20.57
CA GLY A 33 -0.90 -6.15 20.74
C GLY A 33 -1.39 -7.13 19.67
N TYR A 34 -1.98 -6.65 18.57
CA TYR A 34 -2.44 -7.48 17.45
C TYR A 34 -1.29 -7.85 16.49
N LEU A 35 -0.23 -8.46 17.03
CA LEU A 35 0.94 -8.88 16.27
C LEU A 35 0.61 -9.73 15.03
N PRO A 36 -0.28 -10.76 15.11
CA PRO A 36 -0.60 -11.58 13.94
C PRO A 36 -1.27 -10.77 12.82
N VAL A 37 -2.12 -9.80 13.17
CA VAL A 37 -2.80 -8.95 12.19
C VAL A 37 -1.80 -8.01 11.52
N ALA A 38 -0.91 -7.39 12.30
CA ALA A 38 0.11 -6.51 11.76
C ALA A 38 1.06 -7.27 10.81
N ILE A 39 1.56 -8.43 11.23
CA ILE A 39 2.44 -9.28 10.41
C ILE A 39 1.72 -9.76 9.15
N GLY A 40 0.49 -10.28 9.28
CA GLY A 40 -0.30 -10.74 8.15
C GLY A 40 -0.57 -9.61 7.14
N THR A 41 -0.79 -8.40 7.62
CA THR A 41 -1.00 -7.23 6.76
C THR A 41 0.28 -6.84 6.01
N VAL A 42 1.44 -6.84 6.67
CA VAL A 42 2.74 -6.55 6.02
C VAL A 42 3.08 -7.62 4.99
N VAL A 43 3.03 -8.89 5.38
CA VAL A 43 3.37 -10.03 4.51
C VAL A 43 2.39 -10.12 3.34
N GLY A 44 1.09 -9.98 3.60
CA GLY A 44 0.06 -9.98 2.55
C GLY A 44 0.25 -8.84 1.55
N SER A 45 0.60 -7.64 2.03
CA SER A 45 0.90 -6.50 1.14
C SER A 45 2.11 -6.76 0.25
N LEU A 46 3.16 -7.36 0.79
CA LEU A 46 4.34 -7.77 0.02
C LEU A 46 3.98 -8.84 -1.03
N LEU A 47 3.20 -9.84 -0.65
CA LEU A 47 2.74 -10.88 -1.58
C LEU A 47 1.86 -10.31 -2.69
N CYS A 48 0.96 -9.37 -2.39
CA CYS A 48 0.18 -8.67 -3.41
C CYS A 48 1.08 -7.88 -4.36
N LEU A 49 2.08 -7.17 -3.86
CA LEU A 49 3.06 -6.48 -4.71
C LEU A 49 3.80 -7.44 -5.63
N ILE A 50 4.25 -8.59 -5.11
CA ILE A 50 4.89 -9.61 -5.94
C ILE A 50 3.89 -10.11 -6.99
N ALA A 51 2.68 -10.51 -6.58
CA ALA A 51 1.65 -11.08 -7.45
C ALA A 51 1.28 -10.17 -8.63
N VAL A 52 1.11 -8.86 -8.40
CA VAL A 52 0.80 -7.92 -9.49
C VAL A 52 1.98 -7.70 -10.45
N ASN A 53 3.20 -8.00 -10.01
CA ASN A 53 4.40 -7.92 -10.84
C ASN A 53 4.80 -9.27 -11.47
N VAL A 54 4.18 -10.40 -11.09
CA VAL A 54 4.45 -11.74 -11.66
C VAL A 54 4.43 -11.75 -13.19
N PRO A 55 3.43 -11.16 -13.88
CA PRO A 55 3.41 -11.16 -15.34
C PRO A 55 4.66 -10.52 -15.97
N ALA A 56 5.23 -9.49 -15.34
CA ALA A 56 6.44 -8.81 -15.83
C ALA A 56 7.72 -9.66 -15.69
N TYR A 57 7.67 -10.77 -14.95
CA TYR A 57 8.78 -11.73 -14.80
C TYR A 57 8.62 -12.99 -15.66
N LEU A 58 7.50 -13.10 -16.40
CA LEU A 58 7.19 -14.26 -17.24
C LEU A 58 7.35 -13.99 -18.74
N ASP A 59 7.65 -12.74 -19.11
CA ASP A 59 8.06 -12.28 -20.45
C ASP A 59 9.59 -12.30 -20.60
#